data_AF-A0A1C6FVY8-F1
#
_entry.id   AF-A0A1C6FVY8-F1
#
_cell.length_a   1.000
_cell.length_b   1.000
_cell.length_c   1.000
_cell.angle_alpha   90.00
_cell.angle_beta   90.00
_cell.angle_gamma   90.00
#
_symmetry.space_group_name_H-M   'P 1'
#
loop_
_entity.id
_entity.type
_entity.pdbx_description
1 polymer ?
#
loop_
_entity_poly.entity_id
_entity_poly.type
_entity_poly.pdbx_seq_one_letter_code
_entity_poly.pdbx_strand_id
1 'polypeptide(L)'
;MDKILINDLLNISDYDIDNTRLKLNVFNGNTDPLEEYKRNPDKINIEWFLWHNQRRYFHTGQIAICLLYLYDDKWLLTTIKRITKELDVVDDVGFEAEEIEEYRKYYGRLVLKYHNTKRGMGRTYESMMDELEVIEILSTAYDGDNFPGYENVRLSFTQLETIIRKKRSGWLDALRNQKAV
;
A
#
# COMPACT_ATOMS: atom_id res chain seq x y z
N MET A 1 12.69 21.67 6.65
CA MET A 1 13.22 20.36 7.04
C MET A 1 13.21 19.52 5.79
N ASP A 2 14.34 18.90 5.47
CA ASP A 2 14.46 18.14 4.23
C ASP A 2 13.61 16.87 4.32
N LYS A 3 12.99 16.50 3.19
CA LYS A 3 12.14 15.33 3.10
C LYS A 3 13.01 14.08 2.95
N ILE A 4 12.58 12.98 3.57
CA ILE A 4 13.11 11.65 3.25
C ILE A 4 12.21 11.09 2.13
N LEU A 5 12.80 10.69 1.02
CA LEU A 5 12.10 10.12 -0.12
C LEU A 5 12.20 8.59 -0.09
N ILE A 6 11.30 7.92 -0.79
CA ILE A 6 11.27 6.44 -0.81
C ILE A 6 12.61 5.85 -1.26
N ASN A 7 13.31 6.47 -2.22
CA ASN A 7 14.55 5.92 -2.74
C ASN A 7 15.74 6.09 -1.78
N ASP A 8 15.66 7.00 -0.79
CA ASP A 8 16.65 7.08 0.30
C ASP A 8 16.65 5.79 1.15
N LEU A 9 15.51 5.09 1.19
CA LEU A 9 15.36 3.83 1.91
C LEU A 9 15.58 2.62 1.00
N LEU A 10 14.95 2.60 -0.18
CA LEU A 10 14.99 1.44 -1.07
C LEU A 10 16.31 1.34 -1.84
N ASN A 11 17.02 2.45 -2.04
CA ASN A 11 18.30 2.50 -2.75
C ASN A 11 18.25 1.74 -4.10
N ILE A 12 17.14 1.87 -4.84
CA ILE A 12 17.02 1.28 -6.17
C ILE A 12 18.03 1.98 -7.07
N SER A 13 18.89 1.17 -7.70
CA SER A 13 19.97 1.68 -8.53
C SER A 13 19.44 2.42 -9.76
N ASP A 14 20.17 3.41 -10.27
CA ASP A 14 19.78 4.12 -11.50
C ASP A 14 19.51 3.18 -12.67
N TYR A 15 20.23 2.05 -12.73
CA TYR A 15 20.02 1.00 -13.73
C TYR A 15 18.67 0.30 -13.60
N ASP A 16 18.16 0.12 -12.38
CA ASP A 16 16.90 -0.57 -12.10
C ASP A 16 15.68 0.38 -12.08
N ILE A 17 15.88 1.70 -11.97
CA ILE A 17 14.78 2.69 -11.90
C ILE A 17 13.84 2.59 -13.11
N ASP A 18 14.40 2.54 -14.33
CA ASP A 18 13.62 2.44 -15.57
C ASP A 18 12.84 1.12 -15.69
N ASN A 19 13.37 0.08 -15.05
CA ASN A 19 12.79 -1.27 -15.01
C ASN A 19 11.91 -1.49 -13.77
N THR A 20 11.62 -0.43 -13.01
CA THR A 20 10.75 -0.49 -11.83
C THR A 20 9.40 0.19 -12.09
N ARG A 21 8.33 -0.49 -11.67
CA ARG A 21 6.95 -0.03 -11.80
C ARG A 21 6.28 -0.05 -10.43
N LEU A 22 5.30 0.84 -10.25
CA LEU A 22 4.41 0.79 -9.09
C LEU A 22 2.97 0.57 -9.52
N LYS A 23 2.19 0.01 -8.60
CA LYS A 23 0.73 0.00 -8.70
C LYS A 23 0.11 0.50 -7.41
N LEU A 24 -0.77 1.49 -7.58
CA LEU A 24 -1.57 2.08 -6.53
C LEU A 24 -2.88 1.30 -6.37
N ASN A 25 -3.13 0.75 -5.19
CA ASN A 25 -4.34 0.00 -4.88
C ASN A 25 -5.30 0.88 -4.07
N VAL A 26 -6.43 1.22 -4.69
CA VAL A 26 -7.47 2.12 -4.18
C VAL A 26 -8.83 1.43 -4.23
N PHE A 27 -9.86 2.06 -3.64
CA PHE A 27 -11.24 1.58 -3.72
C PHE A 27 -11.65 1.28 -5.17
N ASN A 28 -12.11 0.05 -5.41
CA ASN A 28 -12.41 -0.45 -6.75
C ASN A 28 -13.87 -0.21 -7.19
N GLY A 29 -14.66 0.51 -6.39
CA GLY A 29 -16.11 0.68 -6.60
C GLY A 29 -16.99 -0.24 -5.75
N ASN A 30 -16.42 -1.33 -5.22
CA ASN A 30 -17.13 -2.36 -4.47
C ASN A 30 -16.56 -2.57 -3.06
N THR A 31 -15.25 -2.74 -2.94
CA THR A 31 -14.58 -3.06 -1.68
C THR A 31 -13.39 -2.14 -1.41
N ASP A 32 -13.15 -1.89 -0.13
CA ASP A 32 -12.03 -1.10 0.35
C ASP A 32 -10.75 -1.97 0.41
N PRO A 33 -9.66 -1.60 -0.28
CA PRO A 33 -8.43 -2.38 -0.28
C PRO A 33 -7.86 -2.57 1.12
N LEU A 34 -8.00 -1.57 2.00
CA LEU A 34 -7.49 -1.62 3.36
C LEU A 34 -8.22 -2.68 4.20
N GLU A 35 -9.53 -2.82 4.00
CA GLU A 35 -10.33 -3.83 4.70
C GLU A 35 -10.01 -5.25 4.20
N GLU A 36 -9.76 -5.40 2.89
CA GLU A 36 -9.28 -6.68 2.34
C GLU A 36 -7.89 -7.03 2.87
N TYR A 37 -6.96 -6.09 2.89
CA TYR A 37 -5.60 -6.29 3.42
C TYR A 37 -5.60 -6.75 4.89
N LYS A 38 -6.42 -6.11 5.74
CA LYS A 38 -6.56 -6.49 7.16
C LYS A 38 -7.10 -7.90 7.36
N ARG A 39 -7.91 -8.40 6.42
CA ARG A 39 -8.48 -9.76 6.48
C ARG A 39 -7.51 -10.78 5.93
N ASN A 40 -6.91 -10.49 4.79
CA ASN A 40 -5.94 -11.33 4.11
C ASN A 40 -5.00 -10.44 3.26
N PRO A 41 -3.74 -10.23 3.67
CA PRO A 41 -2.77 -9.44 2.92
C PRO A 41 -2.60 -9.90 1.46
N ASP A 42 -2.73 -11.20 1.18
CA ASP A 42 -2.57 -11.76 -0.17
C ASP A 42 -3.66 -11.29 -1.14
N LYS A 43 -4.82 -10.88 -0.63
CA LYS A 43 -5.87 -10.27 -1.45
C LYS A 43 -5.35 -9.01 -2.16
N ILE A 44 -4.45 -8.27 -1.51
CA ILE A 44 -3.80 -7.12 -2.12
C ILE A 44 -2.47 -7.53 -2.75
N ASN A 45 -1.59 -8.18 -1.99
CA ASN A 45 -0.21 -8.46 -2.39
C ASN A 45 -0.07 -9.43 -3.56
N ILE A 46 -1.12 -10.18 -3.87
CA ILE A 46 -1.17 -11.10 -5.01
C ILE A 46 -2.32 -10.70 -5.90
N GLU A 47 -3.57 -10.82 -5.42
CA GLU A 47 -4.72 -10.72 -6.31
C GLU A 47 -4.82 -9.32 -6.92
N TRP A 48 -5.01 -8.27 -6.12
CA TRP A 48 -5.19 -6.93 -6.69
C TRP A 48 -3.92 -6.40 -7.33
N PHE A 49 -2.76 -6.66 -6.73
CA PHE A 49 -1.50 -6.16 -7.22
C PHE A 49 -1.14 -6.74 -8.60
N LEU A 50 -1.27 -8.05 -8.78
CA LEU A 50 -0.88 -8.76 -10.01
C LEU A 50 -2.05 -8.94 -11.00
N TRP A 51 -3.26 -8.49 -10.66
CA TRP A 51 -4.39 -8.48 -11.58
C TRP A 51 -4.21 -7.45 -12.70
N HIS A 52 -4.69 -7.77 -13.90
CA HIS A 52 -4.80 -6.80 -14.98
C HIS A 52 -6.02 -7.02 -15.86
N ASN A 53 -6.49 -5.94 -16.50
CA ASN A 53 -7.49 -6.00 -17.55
C ASN A 53 -6.80 -6.14 -18.91
N GLN A 54 -7.37 -5.57 -19.98
CA GLN A 54 -6.74 -5.55 -21.30
C GLN A 54 -5.30 -4.97 -21.32
N ARG A 55 -4.94 -4.11 -20.36
CA ARG A 55 -3.60 -3.53 -20.25
C ARG A 55 -2.81 -4.17 -19.12
N ARG A 56 -1.65 -4.73 -19.47
CA ARG A 56 -0.65 -5.19 -18.50
C ARG A 56 0.02 -3.99 -17.82
N TYR A 57 0.27 -4.13 -16.53
CA TYR A 57 0.99 -3.12 -15.73
C TYR A 57 2.48 -3.41 -15.59
N PHE A 58 2.87 -4.67 -15.79
CA PHE A 58 4.22 -5.15 -15.59
C PHE A 58 4.66 -6.07 -16.72
N HIS A 59 5.96 -6.33 -16.76
CA HIS A 59 6.62 -7.28 -17.66
C HIS A 59 7.62 -8.14 -16.90
N THR A 60 7.93 -9.30 -17.48
CA THR A 60 8.92 -10.23 -16.92
C THR A 60 10.27 -9.53 -16.67
N GLY A 61 10.85 -9.74 -15.48
CA GLY A 61 12.12 -9.14 -15.06
C GLY A 61 11.99 -7.79 -14.33
N GLN A 62 10.82 -7.14 -14.38
CA GLN A 62 10.59 -5.87 -13.69
C GLN A 62 10.52 -6.02 -12.18
N ILE A 63 10.95 -4.96 -11.48
CA ILE A 63 10.63 -4.77 -10.07
C ILE A 63 9.27 -4.08 -10.00
N ALA A 64 8.36 -4.65 -9.21
CA ALA A 64 7.01 -4.17 -9.01
C ALA A 64 6.82 -3.78 -7.55
N ILE A 65 6.38 -2.54 -7.30
CA ILE A 65 6.11 -1.99 -5.96
C ILE A 65 4.59 -1.88 -5.74
N CYS A 66 4.09 -2.49 -4.66
CA CYS A 66 2.69 -2.43 -4.29
C CYS A 66 2.46 -1.35 -3.23
N LEU A 67 1.70 -0.31 -3.58
CA LEU A 67 1.25 0.71 -2.64
C LEU A 67 -0.24 0.57 -2.40
N LEU A 68 -0.64 0.51 -1.14
CA LEU A 68 -2.02 0.44 -0.70
C LEU A 68 -2.46 1.78 -0.11
N TYR A 69 -3.58 2.31 -0.57
CA TYR A 69 -4.17 3.51 -0.01
C TYR A 69 -4.61 3.29 1.44
N LEU A 70 -4.24 4.20 2.34
CA LEU A 70 -4.74 4.24 3.72
C LEU A 70 -5.86 5.27 3.85
N TYR A 71 -5.50 6.56 3.81
CA TYR A 71 -6.42 7.69 3.94
C TYR A 71 -5.69 8.99 3.54
N ASP A 72 -6.43 10.00 3.09
CA ASP A 72 -5.93 11.27 2.54
C ASP A 72 -4.88 11.08 1.43
N ASP A 73 -3.62 11.36 1.76
CA ASP A 73 -2.47 11.17 0.88
C ASP A 73 -1.53 10.08 1.43
N LYS A 74 -1.97 9.26 2.40
CA LYS A 74 -1.14 8.24 3.03
C LYS A 74 -1.27 6.90 2.32
N TRP A 75 -0.11 6.29 2.07
CA TRP A 75 0.02 5.01 1.39
C TRP A 75 0.91 4.08 2.21
N LEU A 76 0.60 2.79 2.17
CA LEU A 76 1.39 1.74 2.80
C LEU A 76 2.13 0.95 1.73
N LEU A 77 3.44 0.78 1.89
CA LEU A 77 4.20 -0.19 1.11
C LEU A 77 3.89 -1.59 1.63
N THR A 78 3.15 -2.40 0.86
CA THR A 78 2.73 -3.73 1.35
C THR A 78 3.63 -4.87 0.87
N THR A 79 4.23 -4.76 -0.31
CA THR A 79 5.19 -5.74 -0.84
C THR A 79 5.96 -5.13 -2.02
N ILE A 80 7.16 -5.66 -2.28
CA ILE A 80 7.93 -5.42 -3.50
C ILE A 80 8.30 -6.78 -4.10
N LYS A 81 7.99 -6.96 -5.38
CA LYS A 81 8.20 -8.23 -6.07
C LYS A 81 9.02 -8.09 -7.33
N ARG A 82 9.74 -9.14 -7.70
CA ARG A 82 10.28 -9.31 -9.05
C ARG A 82 9.29 -10.14 -9.86
N ILE A 83 8.87 -9.63 -11.01
CA ILE A 83 8.00 -10.37 -11.92
C ILE A 83 8.82 -11.47 -12.58
N THR A 84 8.43 -12.72 -12.36
CA THR A 84 9.15 -13.89 -12.88
C THR A 84 8.53 -14.39 -14.17
N LYS A 85 7.23 -14.16 -14.40
CA LYS A 85 6.53 -14.61 -15.61
C LYS A 85 5.24 -13.84 -15.86
N GLU A 86 4.93 -13.66 -17.14
CA GLU A 86 3.64 -13.17 -17.64
C GLU A 86 2.73 -14.34 -18.02
N LEU A 87 1.48 -14.28 -17.58
CA LEU A 87 0.45 -15.28 -17.87
C LEU A 87 -0.45 -14.79 -19.00
N ASP A 88 -0.90 -15.71 -19.85
CA ASP A 88 -1.81 -15.41 -20.96
C ASP A 88 -3.28 -15.45 -20.49
N VAL A 89 -3.62 -14.50 -19.62
CA VAL A 89 -4.98 -14.32 -19.06
C VAL A 89 -5.37 -12.85 -19.11
N VAL A 90 -6.66 -12.57 -19.01
CA VAL A 90 -7.20 -11.20 -18.95
C VAL A 90 -8.30 -11.17 -17.89
N ASP A 91 -8.40 -10.04 -17.18
CA ASP A 91 -9.30 -9.86 -16.05
C ASP A 91 -9.06 -10.88 -14.92
N ASP A 92 -7.79 -11.28 -14.76
CA ASP A 92 -7.31 -12.16 -13.69
C ASP A 92 -5.89 -11.77 -13.23
N VAL A 93 -5.35 -12.48 -12.24
CA VAL A 93 -3.95 -12.47 -11.83
C VAL A 93 -3.09 -12.94 -13.01
N GLY A 94 -2.41 -11.99 -13.65
CA GLY A 94 -1.69 -12.24 -14.90
C GLY A 94 -0.18 -12.35 -14.78
N PHE A 95 0.35 -12.41 -13.55
CA PHE A 95 1.79 -12.48 -13.32
C PHE A 95 2.13 -13.48 -12.21
N GLU A 96 3.21 -14.22 -12.40
CA GLU A 96 3.94 -14.86 -11.31
C GLU A 96 5.04 -13.90 -10.83
N ALA A 97 5.24 -13.81 -9.52
CA ALA A 97 6.20 -12.88 -8.94
C ALA A 97 6.67 -13.33 -7.56
N GLU A 98 7.94 -13.03 -7.25
CA GLU A 98 8.59 -13.38 -5.98
C GLU A 98 8.94 -12.12 -5.20
N GLU A 99 8.76 -12.15 -3.88
CA GLU A 99 9.16 -11.03 -3.02
C GLU A 99 10.67 -10.82 -3.02
N ILE A 100 11.10 -9.56 -3.00
CA ILE A 100 12.52 -9.22 -2.89
C ILE A 100 12.90 -9.14 -1.41
N GLU A 101 13.68 -10.11 -0.92
CA GLU A 101 13.94 -10.27 0.52
C GLU A 101 14.61 -9.03 1.17
N GLU A 102 15.43 -8.29 0.42
CA GLU A 102 16.09 -7.06 0.89
C GLU A 102 15.12 -6.00 1.45
N TYR A 103 13.91 -5.92 0.86
CA TYR A 103 12.90 -4.93 1.22
C TYR A 103 11.90 -5.42 2.25
N ARG A 104 11.98 -6.70 2.67
CA ARG A 104 11.02 -7.34 3.57
C ARG A 104 10.80 -6.58 4.87
N LYS A 105 11.85 -5.94 5.39
CA LYS A 105 11.81 -5.10 6.60
C LYS A 105 10.84 -3.91 6.52
N TYR A 106 10.44 -3.49 5.31
CA TYR A 106 9.52 -2.38 5.07
C TYR A 106 8.07 -2.80 4.81
N TYR A 107 7.82 -4.08 4.53
CA TYR A 107 6.50 -4.57 4.13
C TYR A 107 5.48 -4.38 5.24
N GLY A 108 4.39 -3.69 4.91
CA GLY A 108 3.36 -3.29 5.85
C GLY A 108 3.84 -2.29 6.91
N ARG A 109 5.03 -1.70 6.78
CA ARG A 109 5.62 -0.81 7.81
C ARG A 109 5.92 0.59 7.30
N LEU A 110 6.34 0.70 6.05
CA LEU A 110 6.70 1.98 5.46
C LEU A 110 5.44 2.73 5.01
N VAL A 111 5.19 3.87 5.64
CA VAL A 111 4.10 4.77 5.30
C VAL A 111 4.65 5.96 4.53
N LEU A 112 4.03 6.23 3.38
CA LEU A 112 4.41 7.27 2.45
C LEU A 112 3.30 8.32 2.35
N LYS A 113 3.67 9.56 2.07
CA LYS A 113 2.75 10.64 1.67
C LYS A 113 2.90 10.89 0.18
N TYR A 114 1.77 10.86 -0.54
CA TYR A 114 1.69 11.14 -1.96
C TYR A 114 0.27 11.56 -2.36
N HIS A 115 0.17 12.68 -3.07
CA HIS A 115 -1.09 13.19 -3.57
C HIS A 115 -1.37 12.67 -4.99
N ASN A 116 -2.26 11.68 -5.12
CA ASN A 116 -2.55 11.08 -6.42
C ASN A 116 -3.50 11.96 -7.26
N THR A 117 -2.96 12.64 -8.26
CA THR A 117 -3.72 13.49 -9.19
C THR A 117 -4.16 12.76 -10.47
N LYS A 118 -3.67 11.55 -10.71
CA LYS A 118 -3.79 10.82 -11.98
C LYS A 118 -4.72 9.61 -11.85
N ARG A 119 -5.57 9.39 -12.87
CA ARG A 119 -6.57 8.31 -12.89
C ARG A 119 -6.00 6.90 -13.04
N GLY A 120 -4.92 6.72 -13.81
CA GLY A 120 -4.32 5.39 -13.97
C GLY A 120 -3.80 4.89 -12.61
N MET A 121 -3.65 3.59 -12.41
CA MET A 121 -3.09 3.08 -11.14
C MET A 121 -1.68 2.49 -11.28
N GLY A 122 -1.28 2.09 -12.49
CA GLY A 122 0.11 1.74 -12.82
C GLY A 122 0.97 2.97 -13.11
N ARG A 123 2.22 2.96 -12.66
CA ARG A 123 3.20 4.07 -12.76
C ARG A 123 4.62 3.55 -13.00
N THR A 124 5.44 4.36 -13.67
CA THR A 124 6.91 4.22 -13.66
C THR A 124 7.46 4.68 -12.32
N TYR A 125 8.50 4.02 -11.81
CA TYR A 125 9.16 4.44 -10.58
C TYR A 125 9.82 5.81 -10.69
N GLU A 126 10.55 6.03 -11.78
CA GLU A 126 11.17 7.31 -12.13
C GLU A 126 10.19 8.50 -11.97
N SER A 127 8.96 8.37 -12.50
CA SER A 127 7.96 9.45 -12.45
C SER A 127 7.39 9.77 -11.07
N MET A 128 7.70 8.97 -10.04
CA MET A 128 7.05 9.05 -8.72
C MET A 128 8.03 9.12 -7.56
N MET A 129 9.24 8.57 -7.69
CA MET A 129 10.14 8.37 -6.56
C MET A 129 10.45 9.66 -5.79
N ASP A 130 10.48 10.80 -6.48
CA ASP A 130 10.74 12.13 -5.90
C ASP A 130 9.50 12.77 -5.25
N GLU A 131 8.31 12.20 -5.45
CA GLU A 131 7.05 12.64 -4.85
C GLU A 131 6.61 11.75 -3.67
N LEU A 132 7.26 10.59 -3.50
CA LEU A 132 6.93 9.60 -2.46
C LEU A 132 7.72 9.92 -1.18
N GLU A 133 7.16 10.80 -0.35
CA GLU A 133 7.74 11.23 0.92
C GLU A 133 7.53 10.17 2.01
N VAL A 134 8.59 9.75 2.69
CA VAL A 134 8.53 8.87 3.86
C VAL A 134 8.04 9.67 5.06
N ILE A 135 6.91 9.25 5.64
CA ILE A 135 6.34 9.91 6.82
C ILE A 135 6.50 9.09 8.09
N GLU A 136 6.50 7.76 8.00
CA GLU A 136 6.63 6.89 9.16
C GLU A 136 7.17 5.51 8.75
N ILE A 137 7.98 4.92 9.64
CA ILE A 137 8.30 3.49 9.60
C ILE A 137 7.76 2.88 10.89
N LEU A 138 6.69 2.10 10.77
CA LEU A 138 6.04 1.45 11.92
C LEU A 138 6.99 0.47 12.59
N SER A 139 6.89 0.31 13.92
CA SER A 139 7.69 -0.67 14.67
C SER A 139 7.32 -2.12 14.32
N THR A 140 6.06 -2.35 13.95
CA THR A 140 5.49 -3.64 13.52
C THR A 140 4.70 -3.47 12.23
N ALA A 141 4.46 -4.56 11.50
CA ALA A 141 3.61 -4.53 10.31
C ALA A 141 2.19 -4.06 10.67
N TYR A 142 1.61 -3.25 9.80
CA TYR A 142 0.29 -2.67 9.95
C TYR A 142 -0.77 -3.75 9.99
N ASP A 143 -1.48 -3.83 11.11
CA ASP A 143 -2.60 -4.74 11.40
C ASP A 143 -3.97 -4.02 11.38
N GLY A 144 -3.95 -2.69 11.17
CA GLY A 144 -5.15 -1.86 11.21
C GLY A 144 -5.59 -1.44 12.60
N ASP A 145 -4.79 -1.66 13.63
CA ASP A 145 -5.14 -1.37 15.02
C ASP A 145 -4.65 0.00 15.51
N ASN A 146 -3.76 0.66 14.76
CA ASN A 146 -3.33 2.01 15.07
C ASN A 146 -4.45 3.03 14.78
N PHE A 147 -4.77 3.84 15.79
CA PHE A 147 -5.73 4.93 15.68
C PHE A 147 -5.17 6.01 14.73
N PRO A 148 -5.88 6.38 13.65
CA PRO A 148 -5.38 7.28 12.60
C PRO A 148 -5.30 8.76 13.04
N GLY A 149 -5.64 9.06 14.30
CA GLY A 149 -5.83 10.42 14.82
C GLY A 149 -7.26 10.91 14.60
N TYR A 150 -7.75 11.78 15.49
CA TYR A 150 -9.16 12.20 15.54
C TYR A 150 -9.64 12.87 14.25
N GLU A 151 -8.79 13.67 13.62
CA GLU A 151 -9.13 14.41 12.39
C GLU A 151 -9.21 13.52 11.15
N ASN A 152 -8.68 12.28 11.23
CA ASN A 152 -8.57 11.36 10.11
C ASN A 152 -9.44 10.10 10.30
N VAL A 153 -10.40 10.12 11.23
CA VAL A 153 -11.35 9.01 11.42
C VAL A 153 -12.48 9.13 10.40
N ARG A 154 -12.44 8.29 9.36
CA ARG A 154 -13.55 8.10 8.43
C ARG A 154 -13.98 6.64 8.41
N LEU A 155 -14.89 6.28 9.31
CA LEU A 155 -15.40 4.92 9.43
C LEU A 155 -16.91 4.87 9.23
N SER A 156 -17.39 3.84 8.54
CA SER A 156 -18.78 3.41 8.64
C SER A 156 -19.09 2.85 10.03
N PHE A 157 -20.37 2.84 10.40
CA PHE A 157 -20.81 2.26 11.67
C PHE A 157 -20.34 0.81 11.86
N THR A 158 -20.40 -0.01 10.80
CA THR A 158 -19.96 -1.42 10.84
C THR A 158 -18.47 -1.56 11.12
N GLN A 159 -17.64 -0.67 10.58
CA GLN A 159 -16.20 -0.65 10.86
C GLN A 159 -15.92 -0.24 12.31
N LEU A 160 -16.60 0.81 12.80
CA LEU A 160 -16.47 1.26 14.18
C LEU A 160 -16.93 0.16 15.17
N GLU A 161 -18.05 -0.50 14.89
CA GLU A 161 -18.55 -1.61 15.68
C GLU A 161 -17.54 -2.77 15.73
N THR A 162 -16.94 -3.10 14.58
CA THR A 162 -15.92 -4.15 14.49
C THR A 162 -14.69 -3.80 15.34
N ILE A 163 -14.23 -2.56 15.28
CA ILE A 163 -13.09 -2.06 16.07
C ILE A 163 -13.36 -2.16 17.57
N ILE A 164 -14.56 -1.74 18.01
CA ILE A 164 -14.99 -1.81 19.41
C ILE A 164 -15.12 -3.27 19.87
N ARG A 165 -15.77 -4.13 19.08
CA ARG A 165 -15.97 -5.56 19.40
C ARG A 165 -14.67 -6.34 19.46
N LYS A 166 -13.72 -6.05 18.55
CA LYS A 166 -12.40 -6.69 18.53
C LYS A 166 -11.41 -6.14 19.56
N LYS A 167 -11.84 -5.16 20.38
CA LYS A 167 -11.02 -4.54 21.43
C LYS A 167 -9.66 -4.03 20.97
N ARG A 168 -9.60 -3.41 19.79
CA ARG A 168 -8.36 -2.84 19.25
C ARG A 168 -7.86 -1.73 20.18
N SER A 169 -6.76 -1.98 20.89
CA SER A 169 -6.29 -1.18 22.03
C SER A 169 -6.03 0.28 21.65
N GLY A 170 -5.37 0.53 20.51
CA GLY A 170 -5.09 1.89 20.04
C GLY A 170 -6.35 2.74 19.82
N TRP A 171 -7.42 2.13 19.30
CA TRP A 171 -8.71 2.80 19.12
C TRP A 171 -9.48 2.97 20.43
N LEU A 172 -9.47 1.96 21.30
CA LEU A 172 -10.14 2.04 22.60
C LEU A 172 -9.51 3.11 23.49
N ASP A 173 -8.18 3.17 23.55
CA ASP A 173 -7.47 4.14 24.37
C ASP A 173 -7.62 5.55 23.82
N ALA A 174 -7.63 5.74 22.49
CA ALA A 174 -7.96 7.02 21.89
C ALA A 174 -9.41 7.43 22.22
N LEU A 175 -10.41 6.62 21.84
CA LEU A 175 -11.82 6.98 22.00
C LEU A 175 -12.23 7.14 23.46
N ARG A 176 -11.64 6.40 24.40
CA ARG A 176 -11.92 6.54 25.85
C ARG A 176 -11.47 7.87 26.43
N ASN A 177 -10.42 8.46 25.87
CA ASN A 177 -9.83 9.70 26.38
C ASN A 177 -10.46 10.96 25.75
N GLN A 178 -11.48 10.81 24.89
CA GLN A 178 -12.24 11.94 24.35
C GLN A 178 -13.28 12.41 25.38
N LYS A 179 -13.04 13.57 26.00
CA LYS A 179 -14.09 14.29 26.72
C LYS A 179 -14.95 15.01 25.69
N ALA A 180 -16.25 14.73 25.68
CA ALA A 180 -17.21 15.57 24.98
C ALA A 180 -17.12 16.99 25.57
N VAL A 181 -17.00 18.01 24.70
CA VAL A 181 -17.23 19.41 25.05
C VAL A 181 -18.70 19.71 24.81
#